data_AF-A0A0D0RAM7-F1
#
_entry.id   AF-A0A0D0RAM7-F1
#
_cell.length_a   1.000
_cell.length_b   1.000
_cell.length_c   1.000
_cell.angle_alpha   90.00
_cell.angle_beta   90.00
_cell.angle_gamma   90.00
#
_symmetry.space_group_name_H-M   'P 1'
#
loop_
_entity.id
_entity.type
_entity.pdbx_description
1 polymer ?
#
loop_
_entity_poly.entity_id
_entity_poly.type
_entity_poly.pdbx_seq_one_letter_code
_entity_poly.pdbx_strand_id
1 'polypeptide(L)'
;MIQNNRDFLFIYDATLCNPNGDPDQENKPRMDYDTKTLLVSDVRQKRNIRDFLSSKGYPIFVNTLNDKKVTMDDMFKVIMKKYDVEKADFDIKVETILKNLIDIRMFGSALAVEKVTKAITGPIQISWGYSLHPVDLVKSDSIVTIMNDDNSTFGKMYKAEYAMVAHCGSVNKFAAKKLD
;
A
#
# COMPACT_ATOMS: atom_id res chain seq x y z
N MET A 1 8.02 12.51 19.05
CA MET A 1 9.18 11.91 18.36
C MET A 1 9.48 10.51 18.86
N ILE A 2 9.91 9.64 17.95
CA ILE A 2 10.38 8.28 18.27
C ILE A 2 11.78 8.39 18.88
N GLN A 3 11.98 7.88 20.10
CA GLN A 3 13.25 8.00 20.83
C GLN A 3 14.28 6.93 20.41
N ASN A 4 13.80 5.73 20.08
CA ASN A 4 14.64 4.56 19.81
C ASN A 4 14.25 3.91 18.48
N ASN A 5 15.22 3.29 17.80
CA ASN A 5 14.91 2.39 16.69
C ASN A 5 14.08 1.22 17.21
N ARG A 6 13.20 0.69 16.36
CA ARG A 6 12.36 -0.47 16.71
C ARG A 6 12.30 -1.41 15.53
N ASP A 7 12.33 -2.70 15.82
CA ASP A 7 11.99 -3.73 14.85
C ASP A 7 10.69 -4.40 15.29
N PHE A 8 9.91 -4.86 14.34
CA PHE A 8 8.64 -5.52 14.60
C PHE A 8 8.40 -6.68 13.64
N LEU A 9 7.66 -7.67 14.13
CA LEU A 9 7.14 -8.77 13.35
C LEU A 9 5.63 -8.63 13.33
N PHE A 10 5.04 -8.47 12.14
CA PHE A 10 3.60 -8.39 11.96
C PHE A 10 3.10 -9.70 11.34
N ILE A 11 2.28 -10.42 12.09
CA ILE A 11 1.75 -11.73 11.69
C ILE A 11 0.23 -11.66 11.62
N TYR A 12 -0.34 -12.25 10.58
CA TYR A 12 -1.78 -12.42 10.42
C TYR A 12 -2.08 -13.71 9.65
N ASP A 13 -3.30 -14.21 9.79
CA ASP A 13 -3.80 -15.35 9.05
C ASP A 13 -4.64 -14.91 7.84
N ALA A 14 -4.66 -15.77 6.82
CA ALA A 14 -5.43 -15.61 5.61
C ALA A 14 -6.10 -16.95 5.29
N THR A 15 -7.41 -17.04 5.55
CA THR A 15 -8.20 -18.25 5.35
C THR A 15 -9.18 -18.06 4.20
N LEU A 16 -9.16 -18.97 3.22
CA LEU A 16 -10.05 -18.97 2.05
C LEU A 16 -10.14 -17.62 1.33
N CYS A 17 -9.00 -16.91 1.24
CA CYS A 17 -8.94 -15.57 0.66
C CYS A 17 -7.70 -15.39 -0.22
N ASN A 18 -7.67 -14.28 -0.97
CA ASN A 18 -6.51 -13.89 -1.76
C ASN A 18 -5.83 -12.69 -1.10
N PRO A 19 -4.75 -12.90 -0.31
CA PRO A 19 -4.10 -11.81 0.42
C PRO A 19 -3.35 -10.84 -0.51
N ASN A 20 -2.80 -11.34 -1.61
CA ASN A 20 -1.99 -10.57 -2.55
C ASN A 20 -2.03 -11.19 -3.95
N GLY A 21 -2.96 -10.74 -4.78
CA GLY A 21 -3.13 -11.23 -6.13
C GLY A 21 -2.01 -10.79 -7.08
N ASP A 22 -1.63 -11.68 -7.98
CA ASP A 22 -0.68 -11.40 -9.05
C ASP A 22 -1.42 -10.94 -10.33
N PRO A 23 -1.28 -9.68 -10.76
CA PRO A 23 -1.90 -9.21 -11.99
C PRO A 23 -1.43 -9.98 -13.23
N ASP A 24 -0.21 -10.55 -13.19
CA ASP A 24 0.36 -11.30 -14.31
C ASP A 24 -0.08 -12.78 -14.34
N GLN A 25 -0.70 -13.29 -13.27
CA GLN A 25 -1.13 -14.69 -13.15
C GLN A 25 -2.62 -14.84 -12.85
N GLU A 26 -3.50 -14.22 -13.65
CA GLU A 26 -4.97 -14.31 -13.47
C GLU A 26 -5.44 -13.95 -12.06
N ASN A 27 -4.75 -13.01 -11.38
CA ASN A 27 -5.02 -12.63 -10.00
C ASN A 27 -4.90 -13.80 -9.00
N LYS A 28 -4.10 -14.83 -9.28
CA LYS A 28 -3.74 -15.87 -8.30
C LYS A 28 -3.03 -15.25 -7.10
N PRO A 29 -3.20 -15.79 -5.87
CA PRO A 29 -2.33 -15.42 -4.77
C PRO A 29 -0.86 -15.61 -5.18
N ARG A 30 -0.02 -14.60 -4.96
CA ARG A 30 1.41 -14.70 -5.26
C ARG A 30 2.02 -15.83 -4.43
N MET A 31 2.77 -16.70 -5.08
CA MET A 31 3.44 -17.84 -4.46
C MET A 31 4.88 -17.96 -4.96
N ASP A 32 5.74 -18.42 -4.08
CA ASP A 32 6.98 -19.08 -4.44
C ASP A 32 6.66 -20.57 -4.69
N TYR A 33 6.81 -21.00 -5.94
CA TYR A 33 6.48 -22.37 -6.36
C TYR A 33 7.52 -23.40 -5.92
N ASP A 34 8.75 -23.00 -5.62
CA ASP A 34 9.81 -23.91 -5.17
C ASP A 34 9.59 -24.32 -3.71
N THR A 35 9.26 -23.35 -2.85
CA THR A 35 9.01 -23.59 -1.41
C THR A 35 7.53 -23.78 -1.07
N LYS A 36 6.64 -23.58 -2.04
CA LYS A 36 5.18 -23.52 -1.86
C LYS A 36 4.74 -22.49 -0.82
N THR A 37 5.50 -21.41 -0.62
CA THR A 37 5.13 -20.36 0.32
C THR A 37 4.36 -19.24 -0.36
N LEU A 38 3.41 -18.65 0.36
CA LEU A 38 2.63 -17.52 -0.12
C LEU A 38 3.40 -16.23 0.11
N LEU A 39 3.32 -15.30 -0.85
CA LEU A 39 4.05 -14.05 -0.86
C LEU A 39 3.11 -12.84 -0.77
N VAL A 40 3.37 -11.96 0.20
CA VAL A 40 2.66 -10.68 0.32
C VAL A 40 3.65 -9.55 0.19
N SER A 41 3.45 -8.69 -0.82
CA SER A 41 4.35 -7.55 -1.03
C SER A 41 4.22 -6.53 0.10
N ASP A 42 5.31 -5.82 0.36
CA ASP A 42 5.33 -4.70 1.29
C ASP A 42 4.35 -3.60 0.85
N VAL A 43 4.24 -3.36 -0.46
CA VAL A 43 3.31 -2.38 -1.03
C VAL A 43 1.86 -2.74 -0.71
N ARG A 44 1.48 -4.04 -0.79
CA ARG A 44 0.15 -4.52 -0.43
C ARG A 44 -0.15 -4.25 1.05
N GLN A 45 0.81 -4.53 1.93
CA GLN A 45 0.63 -4.30 3.36
C GLN A 45 0.58 -2.81 3.71
N LYS A 46 1.43 -1.98 3.07
CA LYS A 46 1.36 -0.51 3.18
C LYS A 46 0.00 0.00 2.72
N ARG A 47 -0.60 -0.59 1.68
CA ARG A 47 -1.95 -0.25 1.22
C ARG A 47 -3.02 -0.55 2.28
N ASN A 48 -2.98 -1.73 2.91
CA ASN A 48 -3.90 -2.06 4.01
C ASN A 48 -3.81 -1.04 5.16
N ILE A 49 -2.58 -0.63 5.54
CA ILE A 49 -2.38 0.37 6.58
C ILE A 49 -2.95 1.73 6.16
N ARG A 50 -2.74 2.15 4.91
CA ARG A 50 -3.33 3.41 4.38
C ARG A 50 -4.84 3.35 4.40
N ASP A 51 -5.46 2.29 3.90
CA ASP A 51 -6.91 2.15 3.87
C ASP A 51 -7.49 2.18 5.30
N PHE A 52 -6.82 1.54 6.27
CA PHE A 52 -7.18 1.65 7.68
C PHE A 52 -7.09 3.09 8.21
N LEU A 53 -6.00 3.80 7.95
CA LEU A 53 -5.83 5.20 8.37
C LEU A 53 -6.89 6.12 7.75
N SER A 54 -7.20 5.92 6.46
CA SER A 54 -8.28 6.62 5.76
C SER A 54 -9.63 6.40 6.43
N SER A 55 -9.96 5.14 6.78
CA SER A 55 -11.20 4.80 7.48
C SER A 55 -11.33 5.45 8.86
N LYS A 56 -10.21 5.82 9.48
CA LYS A 56 -10.14 6.56 10.74
C LYS A 56 -10.18 8.08 10.56
N GLY A 57 -10.30 8.56 9.32
CA GLY A 57 -10.34 9.98 8.98
C GLY A 57 -8.97 10.66 8.90
N TYR A 58 -7.87 9.89 8.89
CA TYR A 58 -6.55 10.49 8.70
C TYR A 58 -6.32 10.84 7.22
N PRO A 59 -5.84 12.06 6.93
CA PRO A 59 -5.45 12.46 5.58
C PRO A 59 -4.27 11.61 5.07
N ILE A 60 -4.49 10.94 3.94
CA ILE A 60 -3.50 10.13 3.24
C ILE A 60 -3.44 10.51 1.76
N PHE A 61 -2.31 10.23 1.12
CA PHE A 61 -2.13 10.44 -0.31
C PHE A 61 -2.71 9.24 -1.10
N VAL A 62 -3.95 9.37 -1.59
CA VAL A 62 -4.61 8.32 -2.38
C VAL A 62 -4.87 8.79 -3.80
N ASN A 63 -4.52 7.97 -4.79
CA ASN A 63 -4.80 8.19 -6.22
C ASN A 63 -6.30 8.22 -6.59
N THR A 64 -7.19 8.41 -5.62
CA THR A 64 -8.63 8.54 -5.79
C THR A 64 -9.13 9.77 -5.05
N LEU A 65 -9.67 10.72 -5.80
CA LEU A 65 -10.44 11.87 -5.29
C LEU A 65 -11.91 11.59 -5.64
N ASN A 66 -12.79 11.51 -4.65
CA ASN A 66 -14.22 11.22 -4.84
C ASN A 66 -14.48 10.02 -5.75
N ASP A 67 -13.84 8.88 -5.47
CA ASP A 67 -13.93 7.62 -6.23
C ASP A 67 -13.50 7.68 -7.70
N LYS A 68 -12.92 8.79 -8.15
CA LYS A 68 -12.29 8.90 -9.48
C LYS A 68 -10.78 8.75 -9.36
N LYS A 69 -10.22 7.88 -10.20
CA LYS A 69 -8.76 7.80 -10.38
C LYS A 69 -8.25 9.15 -10.88
N VAL A 70 -7.39 9.76 -10.09
CA VAL A 70 -6.75 11.03 -10.39
C VAL A 70 -5.25 10.82 -10.55
N THR A 71 -4.63 11.66 -11.37
CA THR A 71 -3.17 11.65 -11.50
C THR A 71 -2.52 12.15 -10.21
N MET A 72 -1.26 11.78 -10.00
CA MET A 72 -0.49 12.25 -8.84
C MET A 72 -0.45 13.79 -8.81
N ASP A 73 -0.24 14.42 -9.97
CA ASP A 73 -0.12 15.87 -10.12
C ASP A 73 -1.41 16.61 -9.76
N ASP A 74 -2.57 16.07 -10.15
CA ASP A 74 -3.86 16.67 -9.82
C ASP A 74 -4.15 16.59 -8.33
N MET A 75 -3.79 15.47 -7.68
CA MET A 75 -3.89 15.36 -6.23
C MET A 75 -2.97 16.36 -5.53
N PHE A 76 -1.74 16.54 -6.01
CA PHE A 76 -0.84 17.54 -5.46
C PHE A 76 -1.45 18.93 -5.54
N LYS A 77 -2.00 19.34 -6.69
CA LYS A 77 -2.67 20.65 -6.82
C LYS A 77 -3.81 20.83 -5.82
N VAL A 78 -4.67 19.82 -5.65
CA VAL A 78 -5.77 19.86 -4.67
C VAL A 78 -5.25 20.06 -3.25
N ILE A 79 -4.17 19.35 -2.89
CA ILE A 79 -3.55 19.46 -1.57
C ILE A 79 -2.91 20.83 -1.38
N MET A 80 -2.18 21.34 -2.37
CA MET A 80 -1.56 22.68 -2.32
C MET A 80 -2.60 23.77 -2.16
N LYS A 81 -3.74 23.66 -2.87
CA LYS A 81 -4.86 24.60 -2.74
C LYS A 81 -5.54 24.51 -1.37
N LYS A 82 -5.72 23.30 -0.85
CA LYS A 82 -6.35 23.06 0.46
C LYS A 82 -5.58 23.71 1.60
N TYR A 83 -4.25 23.73 1.51
CA TYR A 83 -3.37 24.31 2.53
C TYR A 83 -2.82 25.70 2.17
N ASP A 84 -3.28 26.30 1.08
CA ASP A 84 -2.88 27.63 0.59
C ASP A 84 -1.36 27.81 0.39
N VAL A 85 -0.70 26.78 -0.15
CA VAL A 85 0.75 26.74 -0.39
C VAL A 85 1.12 26.66 -1.87
N GLU A 86 0.18 26.95 -2.79
CA GLU A 86 0.43 26.92 -4.24
C GLU A 86 1.60 27.81 -4.66
N LYS A 87 1.68 29.01 -4.06
CA LYS A 87 2.73 30.02 -4.34
C LYS A 87 3.92 29.94 -3.38
N ALA A 88 3.91 29.00 -2.44
CA ALA A 88 4.98 28.84 -1.48
C ALA A 88 6.22 28.21 -2.13
N ASP A 89 7.36 28.36 -1.47
CA ASP A 89 8.59 27.73 -1.90
C ASP A 89 8.49 26.19 -1.82
N PHE A 90 9.30 25.49 -2.61
CA PHE A 90 9.27 24.03 -2.73
C PHE A 90 9.45 23.33 -1.38
N ASP A 91 10.34 23.83 -0.52
CA ASP A 91 10.56 23.23 0.80
C ASP A 91 9.34 23.39 1.72
N ILE A 92 8.61 24.52 1.64
CA ILE A 92 7.36 24.74 2.39
C ILE A 92 6.27 23.80 1.89
N LYS A 93 6.17 23.59 0.57
CA LYS A 93 5.24 22.61 -0.03
C LYS A 93 5.51 21.20 0.51
N VAL A 94 6.80 20.80 0.56
CA VAL A 94 7.22 19.48 1.09
C VAL A 94 6.93 19.36 2.58
N GLU A 95 7.23 20.38 3.37
CA GLU A 95 6.95 20.40 4.82
C GLU A 95 5.45 20.28 5.10
N THR A 96 4.63 20.98 4.33
CA THR A 96 3.16 20.92 4.42
C THR A 96 2.64 19.52 4.11
N ILE A 97 3.19 18.86 3.08
CA ILE A 97 2.89 17.46 2.76
C ILE A 97 3.25 16.55 3.94
N LEU A 98 4.46 16.67 4.48
CA LEU A 98 4.93 15.81 5.57
C LEU A 98 4.13 15.99 6.87
N LYS A 99 3.71 17.23 7.17
CA LYS A 99 2.88 17.53 8.34
C LYS A 99 1.46 17.01 8.21
N ASN A 100 0.88 17.07 7.01
CA ASN A 100 -0.53 16.79 6.81
C ASN A 100 -0.83 15.40 6.24
N LEU A 101 0.11 14.71 5.61
CA LEU A 101 -0.13 13.40 4.99
C LEU A 101 0.63 12.32 5.75
N ILE A 102 -0.12 11.57 6.56
CA ILE A 102 0.47 10.64 7.51
C ILE A 102 1.21 9.49 6.80
N ASP A 103 0.73 9.05 5.64
CA ASP A 103 1.29 7.91 4.92
C ASP A 103 2.64 8.25 4.26
N ILE A 104 2.77 9.46 3.69
CA ILE A 104 4.05 9.97 3.18
C ILE A 104 5.04 10.15 4.33
N ARG A 105 4.59 10.67 5.47
CA ARG A 105 5.44 10.78 6.66
C ARG A 105 5.91 9.41 7.18
N MET A 106 5.05 8.38 7.12
CA MET A 106 5.35 7.03 7.63
C MET A 106 6.23 6.20 6.69
N PHE A 107 5.88 6.13 5.41
CA PHE A 107 6.50 5.22 4.45
C PHE A 107 7.44 5.93 3.46
N GLY A 108 7.31 7.25 3.33
CA GLY A 108 7.98 8.02 2.28
C GLY A 108 7.26 7.93 0.95
N SER A 109 7.70 8.79 0.03
CA SER A 109 7.24 8.81 -1.36
C SER A 109 8.26 9.56 -2.22
N ALA A 110 8.32 9.22 -3.51
CA ALA A 110 8.98 10.06 -4.49
C ALA A 110 8.03 11.19 -4.88
N LEU A 111 8.31 12.41 -4.40
CA LEU A 111 7.54 13.60 -4.75
C LEU A 111 8.15 14.22 -6.01
N ALA A 112 7.36 14.35 -7.06
CA ALA A 112 7.70 15.16 -8.22
C ALA A 112 6.80 16.39 -8.22
N VAL A 113 7.37 17.57 -7.99
CA VAL A 113 6.63 18.84 -8.05
C VAL A 113 7.40 19.79 -8.95
N GLU A 114 6.74 20.30 -9.99
CA GLU A 114 7.28 21.39 -10.84
C GLU A 114 8.70 21.11 -11.39
N LYS A 115 8.95 19.87 -11.83
CA LYS A 115 10.25 19.34 -12.35
C LYS A 115 11.33 19.05 -11.30
N VAL A 116 11.10 19.35 -10.03
CA VAL A 116 12.00 18.93 -8.95
C VAL A 116 11.50 17.61 -8.38
N THR A 117 12.37 16.59 -8.40
CA THR A 117 12.10 15.30 -7.79
C THR A 117 12.84 15.21 -6.46
N LYS A 118 12.10 14.98 -5.37
CA LYS A 118 12.67 14.74 -4.03
C LYS A 118 12.16 13.41 -3.54
N ALA A 119 13.08 12.45 -3.43
CA ALA A 119 12.80 11.15 -2.86
C ALA A 119 12.83 11.25 -1.34
N ILE A 120 11.69 11.02 -0.70
CA ILE A 120 11.57 11.02 0.76
C ILE A 120 11.52 9.56 1.22
N THR A 121 12.42 9.19 2.13
CA THR A 121 12.41 7.88 2.78
C THR A 121 11.73 8.00 4.14
N GLY A 122 10.61 7.28 4.32
CA GLY A 122 9.92 7.24 5.60
C GLY A 122 10.66 6.38 6.63
N PRO A 123 10.40 6.58 7.93
CA PRO A 123 11.04 5.83 9.00
C PRO A 123 10.61 4.37 9.05
N ILE A 124 9.42 4.03 8.53
CA ILE A 124 8.88 2.67 8.58
C ILE A 124 9.17 1.97 7.26
N GLN A 125 9.99 0.92 7.35
CA GLN A 125 10.28 0.03 6.23
C GLN A 125 9.74 -1.37 6.56
N ILE A 126 9.02 -1.97 5.61
CA ILE A 126 8.40 -3.29 5.75
C ILE A 126 8.98 -4.17 4.64
N SER A 127 9.36 -5.40 4.97
CA SER A 127 9.79 -6.39 3.98
C SER A 127 8.60 -7.07 3.31
N TRP A 128 8.91 -7.83 2.25
CA TRP A 128 7.97 -8.84 1.77
C TRP A 128 7.64 -9.80 2.90
N GLY A 129 6.38 -10.20 2.95
CA GLY A 129 5.85 -11.17 3.89
C GLY A 129 5.78 -12.55 3.24
N TYR A 130 6.14 -13.55 4.02
CA TYR A 130 6.12 -14.95 3.61
C TYR A 130 5.19 -15.74 4.51
N SER A 131 4.53 -16.76 3.97
CA SER A 131 3.87 -17.73 4.82
C SER A 131 4.89 -18.53 5.63
N LEU A 132 4.58 -18.79 6.89
CA LEU A 132 5.44 -19.56 7.79
C LEU A 132 5.41 -21.08 7.51
N HIS A 133 4.59 -21.50 6.56
CA HIS A 133 4.41 -22.87 6.12
C HIS A 133 4.00 -22.91 4.64
N PRO A 134 4.15 -24.07 3.95
CA PRO A 134 3.58 -24.29 2.63
C PRO A 134 2.07 -24.04 2.58
N VAL A 135 1.58 -23.49 1.48
CA VAL A 135 0.17 -23.10 1.29
C VAL A 135 -0.37 -23.74 0.02
N ASP A 136 -1.54 -24.36 0.13
CA ASP A 136 -2.30 -24.86 -1.02
C ASP A 136 -3.33 -23.83 -1.49
N LEU A 137 -3.55 -23.81 -2.81
CA LEU A 137 -4.52 -22.92 -3.44
C LEU A 137 -5.81 -23.67 -3.76
N VAL A 138 -6.91 -23.10 -3.30
CA VAL A 138 -8.26 -23.53 -3.67
C VAL A 138 -8.72 -22.72 -4.87
N LYS A 139 -9.05 -23.43 -5.95
CA LYS A 139 -9.73 -22.86 -7.11
C LYS A 139 -11.24 -22.98 -6.90
N SER A 140 -11.95 -21.86 -7.05
CA SER A 140 -13.42 -21.84 -7.11
C SER A 140 -13.84 -21.24 -8.44
N ASP A 141 -14.71 -21.95 -9.15
CA ASP A 141 -15.34 -21.44 -10.36
C ASP A 141 -16.63 -20.69 -9.95
N SER A 142 -16.68 -19.40 -10.23
CA SER A 142 -17.84 -18.55 -9.95
C SER A 142 -18.38 -17.97 -11.24
N ILE A 143 -19.70 -17.98 -11.42
CA ILE A 143 -20.34 -17.29 -12.54
C ILE A 143 -20.14 -15.78 -12.33
N VAL A 144 -19.50 -15.10 -13.28
CA VAL A 144 -19.44 -13.64 -13.31
C VAL A 144 -20.23 -13.14 -14.51
N THR A 145 -21.28 -12.37 -14.23
CA THR A 145 -22.03 -11.67 -15.27
C THR A 145 -21.26 -10.40 -15.61
N ILE A 146 -20.64 -10.36 -16.79
CA ILE A 146 -20.01 -9.15 -17.29
C ILE A 146 -21.15 -8.26 -17.81
N MET A 147 -21.45 -7.15 -17.14
CA MET A 147 -22.57 -6.24 -17.44
C MET A 147 -22.43 -5.45 -18.76
N ASN A 148 -21.62 -5.92 -19.71
CA ASN A 148 -21.40 -5.23 -20.98
C ASN A 148 -21.91 -6.00 -22.22
N ASP A 149 -22.17 -7.31 -22.17
CA ASP A 149 -22.36 -8.10 -23.42
C ASP A 149 -23.38 -9.25 -23.34
N ASP A 150 -24.43 -9.17 -22.51
CA ASP A 150 -25.53 -10.16 -22.38
C ASP A 150 -25.11 -11.65 -22.22
N ASN A 151 -23.82 -11.92 -22.04
CA ASN A 151 -23.20 -13.23 -21.93
C ASN A 151 -22.53 -13.37 -20.57
N SER A 152 -22.92 -14.42 -19.84
CA SER A 152 -22.26 -14.81 -18.59
C SER A 152 -21.04 -15.70 -18.89
N THR A 153 -19.88 -15.34 -18.35
CA THR A 153 -18.66 -16.16 -18.44
C THR A 153 -18.29 -16.68 -17.05
N PHE A 154 -17.76 -17.90 -16.96
CA PHE A 154 -17.25 -18.41 -15.69
C PHE A 154 -15.93 -17.73 -15.33
N GLY A 155 -15.92 -17.03 -14.20
CA GLY A 155 -14.74 -16.42 -13.62
C GLY A 155 -14.04 -17.42 -12.70
N LYS A 156 -12.72 -17.52 -12.83
CA LYS A 156 -11.90 -18.32 -11.92
C LYS A 156 -11.48 -17.45 -10.74
N MET A 157 -11.76 -17.90 -9.53
CA MET A 157 -11.22 -17.32 -8.32
C MET A 157 -10.22 -18.28 -7.69
N TYR A 158 -9.05 -17.76 -7.32
CA TYR A 158 -8.03 -18.53 -6.60
C TYR A 158 -7.86 -17.94 -5.20
N LYS A 159 -7.84 -18.81 -4.20
CA LYS A 159 -7.78 -18.48 -2.78
C LYS A 159 -6.72 -19.34 -2.11
N ALA A 160 -6.01 -18.80 -1.14
CA ALA A 160 -5.23 -19.62 -0.21
C ALA A 160 -6.20 -20.38 0.69
N GLU A 161 -5.99 -21.69 0.89
CA GLU A 161 -6.78 -22.47 1.85
C GLU A 161 -6.60 -21.90 3.27
N TYR A 162 -5.35 -21.86 3.72
CA TYR A 162 -4.91 -21.22 4.94
C TYR A 162 -3.46 -20.78 4.79
N ALA A 163 -3.14 -19.57 5.21
CA ALA A 163 -1.77 -19.06 5.25
C ALA A 163 -1.55 -18.19 6.49
N MET A 164 -0.52 -18.48 7.28
CA MET A 164 -0.04 -17.60 8.34
C MET A 164 1.14 -16.79 7.80
N VAL A 165 0.94 -15.50 7.53
CA VAL A 165 1.91 -14.62 6.86
C VAL A 165 2.60 -13.74 7.88
N ALA A 166 3.93 -13.63 7.78
CA ALA A 166 4.75 -12.78 8.63
C ALA A 166 5.52 -11.74 7.81
N HIS A 167 5.41 -10.47 8.21
CA HIS A 167 6.23 -9.36 7.70
C HIS A 167 7.20 -8.89 8.76
N CYS A 168 8.47 -8.73 8.37
CA CYS A 168 9.44 -8.03 9.20
C CYS A 168 9.39 -6.53 8.86
N GLY A 169 9.49 -5.69 9.87
CA GLY A 169 9.57 -4.25 9.68
C GLY A 169 10.53 -3.59 10.66
N SER A 170 11.04 -2.44 10.26
CA SER A 170 11.92 -1.61 11.08
C SER A 170 11.44 -0.17 11.09
N VAL A 171 11.77 0.52 12.18
CA VAL A 171 11.43 1.92 12.43
C VAL A 171 12.71 2.66 12.79
N ASN A 172 13.16 3.53 11.89
CA ASN A 172 14.40 4.28 12.05
C ASN A 172 14.15 5.67 12.66
N LYS A 173 14.72 5.92 13.85
CA LYS A 173 14.59 7.19 14.57
C LYS A 173 15.21 8.38 13.83
N PHE A 174 16.32 8.17 13.14
CA PHE A 174 17.03 9.24 12.43
C PHE A 174 16.26 9.69 11.19
N ALA A 175 15.63 8.74 10.49
CA ALA A 175 14.72 9.05 9.40
C ALA A 175 13.49 9.81 9.92
N ALA A 176 12.91 9.39 11.04
CA ALA A 176 11.77 10.09 11.65
C ALA A 176 12.11 11.54 12.02
N LYS A 177 13.31 11.77 12.59
CA LYS A 177 13.77 13.09 13.02
C LYS A 177 14.03 14.08 11.86
N LYS A 178 14.21 13.58 10.63
CA LYS A 178 14.39 14.41 9.43
C LYS A 178 13.06 14.88 8.82
N LEU A 179 11.94 14.29 9.26
CA LEU A 179 10.60 14.52 8.69
C LEU A 179 9.67 15.27 9.64
N ASP A 180 10.15 15.58 10.84
CA ASP A 180 9.54 16.51 11.79
C ASP A 180 10.08 17.92 11.55
#